data_AF-A0A8I1U7R2-F1
#
_entry.id   AF-A0A8I1U7R2-F1
#
_cell.length_a   1.000
_cell.length_b   1.000
_cell.length_c   1.000
_cell.angle_alpha   90.00
_cell.angle_beta   90.00
_cell.angle_gamma   90.00
#
_symmetry.space_group_name_H-M   'P 1'
#
loop_
_entity.id
_entity.type
_entity.pdbx_description
1 polymer ?
#
loop_
_entity_poly.entity_id
_entity_poly.type
_entity_poly.pdbx_seq_one_letter_code
_entity_poly.pdbx_strand_id
1 'polypeptide(L)'
;MRPIVRAALAGLLACSALPAAAAEHAFTLHNNLTKPITSFKVKGGDVSGFKTIAPGARITFTVTVPGSDCAAAVSARVGDARRDGRVNLCDKGGYVLTPAEGGTKFLPLSQVMLVR
;
A
#
# COMPACT_ATOMS: atom_id res chain seq x y z
N MET A 1 16.43 -62.97 1.24
CA MET A 1 15.91 -61.90 2.12
C MET A 1 16.79 -60.67 1.95
N ARG A 2 16.23 -59.51 1.57
CA ARG A 2 16.83 -58.16 1.64
C ARG A 2 16.68 -57.63 3.09
N PRO A 3 17.48 -56.65 3.60
CA PRO A 3 17.48 -55.24 3.17
C PRO A 3 18.90 -54.65 2.93
N ILE A 4 19.13 -53.89 1.86
CA ILE A 4 19.02 -52.41 1.74
C ILE A 4 19.99 -51.67 2.68
N VAL A 5 21.12 -51.21 2.13
CA VAL A 5 22.02 -50.25 2.78
C VAL A 5 22.00 -48.92 2.01
N ARG A 6 21.33 -47.97 2.67
CA ARG A 6 21.60 -46.54 2.81
C ARG A 6 21.86 -45.70 1.55
N ALA A 7 20.82 -44.92 1.26
CA ALA A 7 20.87 -43.64 0.59
C ALA A 7 21.98 -42.71 1.13
N ALA A 8 22.66 -42.02 0.22
CA ALA A 8 23.34 -40.76 0.49
C ALA A 8 22.88 -39.76 -0.57
N LEU A 9 21.72 -39.14 -0.32
CA LEU A 9 21.27 -37.96 -1.05
C LEU A 9 22.09 -36.78 -0.52
N ALA A 10 23.17 -36.42 -1.23
CA ALA A 10 24.00 -35.28 -0.86
C ALA A 10 23.17 -33.99 -1.00
N GLY A 11 23.18 -33.20 0.06
CA GLY A 11 22.27 -32.09 0.32
C GLY A 11 22.22 -31.03 -0.78
N LEU A 12 21.02 -30.81 -1.30
CA LEU A 12 20.60 -29.48 -1.71
C LEU A 12 20.40 -28.64 -0.43
N LEU A 13 21.40 -27.86 -0.07
CA LEU A 13 21.21 -26.69 0.80
C LEU A 13 21.45 -25.44 -0.05
N ALA A 14 20.55 -25.24 -1.01
CA ALA A 14 20.28 -23.91 -1.51
C ALA A 14 19.62 -23.15 -0.37
N CYS A 15 20.41 -22.42 0.43
CA CYS A 15 19.91 -21.26 1.16
C CYS A 15 19.50 -20.22 0.13
N SER A 16 18.36 -20.44 -0.54
CA SER A 16 17.63 -19.38 -1.19
C SER A 16 17.20 -18.44 -0.07
N ALA A 17 17.93 -17.32 0.04
CA ALA A 17 17.49 -16.17 0.82
C ALA A 17 16.04 -15.89 0.40
N LEU A 18 15.09 -16.22 1.27
CA LEU A 18 13.70 -15.83 1.09
C LEU A 18 13.74 -14.31 0.90
N PRO A 19 13.21 -13.78 -0.21
CA PRO A 19 13.02 -12.34 -0.33
C PRO A 19 12.28 -11.90 0.92
N ALA A 20 12.73 -10.84 1.60
CA ALA A 20 12.00 -10.23 2.69
C ALA A 20 10.55 -10.10 2.24
N ALA A 21 9.64 -10.89 2.84
CA ALA A 21 8.32 -11.10 2.29
C ALA A 21 7.66 -9.74 2.10
N ALA A 22 7.40 -9.37 0.85
CA ALA A 22 6.73 -8.12 0.55
C ALA A 22 5.27 -8.28 0.98
N ALA A 23 4.82 -7.43 1.89
CA ALA A 23 3.46 -7.46 2.38
C ALA A 23 2.56 -6.73 1.38
N GLU A 24 1.54 -7.44 0.89
CA GLU A 24 0.51 -6.86 0.04
C GLU A 24 -0.65 -6.36 0.90
N HIS A 25 -1.02 -5.10 0.68
CA HIS A 25 -2.07 -4.42 1.42
C HIS A 25 -3.12 -3.87 0.46
N ALA A 26 -4.37 -4.25 0.68
CA ALA A 26 -5.50 -3.63 -0.01
C ALA A 26 -5.72 -2.23 0.57
N PHE A 27 -5.32 -1.21 -0.19
CA PHE A 27 -5.42 0.19 0.21
C PHE A 27 -6.60 0.87 -0.48
N THR A 28 -7.50 1.43 0.31
CA THR A 28 -8.64 2.20 -0.21
C THR A 28 -8.34 3.69 -0.10
N LEU A 29 -8.47 4.42 -1.21
CA LEU A 29 -8.30 5.86 -1.26
C LEU A 29 -9.56 6.53 -1.79
N HIS A 30 -10.11 7.46 -1.01
CA HIS A 30 -11.20 8.34 -1.39
C HIS A 30 -10.65 9.73 -1.73
N ASN A 31 -10.97 10.24 -2.90
CA ASN A 31 -10.69 11.61 -3.28
C ASN A 31 -11.84 12.55 -2.88
N ASN A 32 -11.70 13.28 -1.77
CA ASN A 32 -12.66 14.33 -1.36
C ASN A 32 -12.23 15.73 -1.85
N LEU A 33 -11.41 15.78 -2.89
CA LEU A 33 -10.95 17.02 -3.53
C LEU A 33 -11.75 17.29 -4.80
N THR A 34 -11.76 18.55 -5.24
CA THR A 34 -12.40 18.98 -6.49
C THR A 34 -11.60 18.61 -7.75
N LYS A 35 -10.34 18.18 -7.58
CA LYS A 35 -9.43 17.78 -8.67
C LYS A 35 -9.19 16.27 -8.65
N PRO A 36 -8.99 15.62 -9.81
CA PRO A 36 -8.72 14.19 -9.88
C PRO A 36 -7.33 13.83 -9.35
N ILE A 37 -7.20 12.63 -8.79
CA ILE A 37 -5.91 12.03 -8.43
C ILE A 37 -5.41 11.23 -9.62
N THR A 38 -4.32 11.69 -10.26
CA THR A 38 -3.80 11.10 -11.49
C THR A 38 -2.69 10.08 -11.25
N SER A 39 -2.00 10.17 -10.12
CA SER A 39 -0.98 9.19 -9.74
C SER A 39 -0.90 9.00 -8.24
N PHE A 40 -0.51 7.82 -7.80
CA PHE A 40 -0.21 7.50 -6.42
C PHE A 40 1.08 6.68 -6.36
N LYS A 41 2.00 7.06 -5.48
CA LYS A 41 3.27 6.38 -5.25
C LYS A 41 3.46 6.12 -3.77
N VAL A 42 4.08 4.99 -3.46
CA VAL A 42 4.45 4.60 -2.10
C VAL A 42 5.96 4.56 -2.03
N LYS A 43 6.55 5.17 -1.01
CA LYS A 43 8.01 5.20 -0.85
C LYS A 43 8.49 3.83 -0.39
N GLY A 44 9.37 3.24 -1.18
CA GLY A 44 9.95 1.93 -0.87
C GLY A 44 9.00 0.77 -1.18
N GLY A 45 7.83 1.01 -1.76
CA GLY A 45 6.91 -0.03 -2.19
C GLY A 45 6.34 0.23 -3.57
N ASP A 46 5.58 -0.74 -4.05
CA ASP A 46 4.93 -0.74 -5.35
C ASP A 46 3.42 -0.58 -5.21
N VAL A 47 2.80 0.01 -6.23
CA VAL A 47 1.36 0.25 -6.30
C VAL A 47 0.83 -0.43 -7.54
N SER A 48 -0.07 -1.38 -7.37
CA SER A 48 -0.69 -2.15 -8.45
C SER A 48 -2.20 -1.92 -8.49
N GLY A 49 -2.75 -1.76 -9.69
CA GLY A 49 -4.18 -1.55 -9.89
C GLY A 49 -4.67 -0.12 -9.60
N PHE A 50 -3.75 0.84 -9.36
CA PHE A 50 -4.13 2.24 -9.23
C PHE A 50 -4.70 2.76 -10.56
N LYS A 51 -5.84 3.46 -10.45
CA LYS A 51 -6.49 4.17 -11.56
C LYS A 51 -6.71 5.61 -11.17
N THR A 52 -6.87 6.48 -12.16
CA THR A 52 -7.24 7.88 -11.90
C THR A 52 -8.52 7.94 -11.07
N ILE A 53 -8.48 8.69 -9.97
CA ILE A 53 -9.60 8.83 -9.04
C ILE A 53 -10.27 10.16 -9.33
N ALA A 54 -11.48 10.13 -9.88
CA ALA A 54 -12.28 11.34 -10.09
C ALA A 54 -12.60 12.05 -8.76
N PRO A 55 -12.93 13.35 -8.78
CA PRO A 55 -13.48 14.05 -7.62
C PRO A 55 -14.67 13.29 -7.00
N GLY A 56 -14.66 13.08 -5.68
CA GLY A 56 -15.69 12.33 -4.96
C GLY A 56 -15.67 10.81 -5.16
N ALA A 57 -14.76 10.28 -5.98
CA ALA A 57 -14.65 8.84 -6.21
C ALA A 57 -13.74 8.16 -5.17
N ARG A 58 -13.98 6.87 -4.98
CA ARG A 58 -13.18 5.99 -4.13
C ARG A 58 -12.77 4.76 -4.91
N ILE A 59 -11.50 4.39 -4.80
CA ILE A 59 -10.99 3.14 -5.37
C ILE A 59 -10.21 2.37 -4.32
N THR A 60 -10.11 1.07 -4.53
CA THR A 60 -9.23 0.17 -3.77
C THR A 60 -8.21 -0.39 -4.74
N PHE A 61 -6.94 -0.36 -4.34
CA PHE A 61 -5.82 -0.88 -5.11
C PHE A 61 -4.83 -1.56 -4.17
N THR A 62 -3.91 -2.33 -4.73
CA THR A 62 -2.94 -3.09 -3.94
C THR A 62 -1.66 -2.28 -3.80
N VAL A 63 -1.16 -2.19 -2.57
CA VAL A 63 0.16 -1.64 -2.26
C VAL A 63 1.03 -2.76 -1.71
N THR A 64 2.20 -2.93 -2.29
CA THR A 64 3.17 -3.93 -1.89
C THR A 64 4.36 -3.21 -1.27
N VAL A 65 4.67 -3.47 0.00
CA VAL A 65 5.86 -2.90 0.67
C VAL A 65 6.79 -4.00 1.13
N PRO A 66 8.11 -3.85 1.00
CA PRO A 66 9.08 -4.80 1.52
C PRO A 66 9.08 -4.74 3.05
N GLY A 67 8.91 -5.90 3.68
CA GLY A 67 8.82 -6.03 5.14
C GLY A 67 7.38 -5.94 5.67
N SER A 68 7.27 -5.92 6.99
CA SER A 68 5.98 -5.89 7.71
C SER A 68 5.60 -4.49 8.19
N ASP A 69 6.26 -3.45 7.68
CA ASP A 69 6.01 -2.07 8.11
C ASP A 69 4.73 -1.54 7.49
N CYS A 70 3.72 -1.37 8.34
CA CYS A 70 2.45 -0.81 7.92
C CYS A 70 2.54 0.71 7.66
N ALA A 71 3.50 1.41 8.27
CA ALA A 71 3.64 2.87 8.13
C ALA A 71 4.41 3.21 6.84
N ALA A 72 3.70 3.74 5.85
CA ALA A 72 4.27 4.07 4.55
C ALA A 72 4.15 5.57 4.24
N ALA A 73 5.22 6.13 3.67
CA ALA A 73 5.16 7.47 3.10
C ALA A 73 4.61 7.38 1.68
N VAL A 74 3.65 8.23 1.34
CA VAL A 74 2.95 8.21 0.05
C VAL A 74 2.94 9.58 -0.59
N SER A 75 2.82 9.56 -1.90
CA SER A 75 2.78 10.75 -2.74
C SER A 75 1.66 10.60 -3.77
N ALA A 76 0.63 11.43 -3.65
CA ALA A 76 -0.44 11.53 -4.62
C ALA A 76 -0.24 12.75 -5.52
N ARG A 77 -0.62 12.66 -6.79
CA ARG A 77 -0.68 13.83 -7.69
C ARG A 77 -2.14 14.19 -7.92
N VAL A 78 -2.50 15.41 -7.54
CA VAL A 78 -3.85 15.95 -7.57
C VAL A 78 -3.86 17.12 -8.55
N GLY A 79 -4.37 16.89 -9.77
CA GLY A 79 -4.10 17.80 -10.90
C GLY A 79 -2.60 18.00 -11.08
N ASP A 80 -2.13 19.25 -11.03
CA ASP A 80 -0.71 19.60 -11.19
C ASP A 80 0.10 19.59 -9.87
N ALA A 81 -0.59 19.51 -8.73
CA ALA A 81 0.04 19.57 -7.42
C ALA A 81 0.41 18.17 -6.92
N ARG A 82 1.61 18.04 -6.33
CA ARG A 82 2.00 16.85 -5.58
C ARG A 82 1.63 17.01 -4.11
N ARG A 83 1.05 15.96 -3.54
CA ARG A 83 0.64 15.86 -2.14
C ARG A 83 1.32 14.67 -1.49
N ASP A 84 2.23 14.98 -0.59
CA ASP A 84 2.94 13.96 0.18
C ASP A 84 2.24 13.76 1.53
N GLY A 85 2.28 12.53 2.04
CA GLY A 85 1.67 12.17 3.31
C GLY A 85 2.23 10.88 3.86
N ARG A 86 1.75 10.52 5.05
CA ARG A 86 1.99 9.21 5.65
C ARG A 86 0.66 8.52 5.87
N VAL A 87 0.63 7.23 5.56
CA VAL A 87 -0.54 6.38 5.70
C VAL A 87 -0.11 5.07 6.36
N ASN A 88 -1.08 4.41 6.98
CA ASN A 88 -0.95 3.09 7.55
C ASN A 88 -1.61 2.10 6.58
N LEU A 89 -0.81 1.32 5.86
CA LEU A 89 -1.29 0.33 4.88
C LEU A 89 -2.05 -0.83 5.54
N CYS A 90 -1.87 -1.04 6.84
CA CYS A 90 -2.63 -2.02 7.61
C CYS A 90 -4.00 -1.49 8.07
N ASP A 91 -4.29 -0.20 7.87
CA ASP A 91 -5.61 0.34 8.12
C ASP A 91 -6.59 -0.11 7.02
N LYS A 92 -7.40 -1.13 7.35
CA LYS A 92 -8.45 -1.65 6.47
C LYS A 92 -9.54 -0.62 6.18
N GLY A 93 -9.66 0.43 6.99
CA GLY A 93 -10.60 1.52 6.76
C GLY A 93 -10.26 2.34 5.52
N GLY A 94 -8.97 2.40 5.14
CA GLY A 94 -8.48 3.23 4.05
C GLY A 94 -8.36 4.70 4.43
N TYR A 95 -8.03 5.53 3.43
CA TYR A 95 -7.75 6.94 3.60
C TYR A 95 -8.62 7.80 2.70
N VAL A 96 -8.86 9.02 3.13
CA VAL A 96 -9.46 10.08 2.34
C VAL A 96 -8.48 11.24 2.21
N LEU A 97 -8.39 11.75 0.99
CA LEU A 97 -7.65 12.96 0.69
C LEU A 97 -8.63 14.13 0.75
N THR A 98 -8.49 14.99 1.75
CA THR A 98 -9.43 16.11 1.97
C THR A 98 -8.67 17.43 2.09
N PRO A 99 -9.31 18.57 1.75
CA PRO A 99 -8.75 19.88 2.05
C PRO A 99 -8.74 20.08 3.58
N ALA A 100 -7.69 20.71 4.09
CA ALA A 100 -7.52 21.08 5.48
C ALA A 100 -6.90 22.48 5.56
N GLU A 101 -6.99 23.13 6.71
CA GLU A 101 -6.26 24.38 6.95
C GLU A 101 -4.75 24.11 6.79
N GLY A 102 -4.13 24.79 5.82
CA GLY A 102 -2.73 24.60 5.44
C GLY A 102 -2.46 23.62 4.28
N GLY A 103 -3.49 23.05 3.63
CA GLY A 103 -3.31 22.24 2.42
C GLY A 103 -4.17 20.98 2.38
N THR A 104 -3.81 19.98 1.59
CA THR A 104 -4.54 18.70 1.56
C THR A 104 -3.89 17.70 2.50
N LYS A 105 -4.68 16.98 3.28
CA LYS A 105 -4.19 15.96 4.21
C LYS A 105 -4.78 14.58 3.89
N PHE A 106 -3.98 13.55 4.17
CA PHE A 106 -4.45 12.17 4.23
C PHE A 106 -5.04 11.94 5.60
N LEU A 107 -6.34 11.68 5.67
CA LEU A 107 -7.02 11.31 6.89
C LEU A 107 -7.46 9.85 6.79
N PRO A 108 -7.33 9.06 7.86
CA PRO A 108 -7.94 7.74 7.88
C PRO A 108 -9.46 7.89 7.79
N LEU A 109 -10.12 7.02 7.03
CA LEU A 109 -11.58 7.07 6.85
C LEU A 109 -12.33 6.93 8.19
N SER A 110 -11.74 6.23 9.16
CA SER A 110 -12.25 6.13 10.54
C SER A 110 -12.32 7.48 11.26
N GLN A 111 -11.42 8.42 10.96
CA GLN A 111 -11.44 9.77 11.55
C GLN A 111 -12.44 10.72 10.88
N VAL A 112 -12.83 10.44 9.64
CA VAL A 112 -13.74 11.32 8.88
C VAL A 112 -15.21 11.03 9.20
N MET A 113 -15.53 9.87 9.78
CA MET A 113 -16.89 9.55 10.26
C MET A 113 -17.25 10.23 11.59
N LEU A 114 -16.31 10.88 12.26
CA LEU A 114 -16.51 11.52 13.58
C LEU A 114 -16.95 12.99 13.51
N VAL A 115 -17.18 13.54 12.30
CA VAL A 115 -17.51 14.96 12.10
C VAL A 115 -18.81 15.11 11.29
N ARG A 116 -19.85 14.36 11.65
CA ARG A 116 -21.22 14.57 11.17
C ARG A 116 -22.13 14.95 12.31
#